data_AF-A0AAN7HBJ7-F1
#
_entry.id   AF-A0AAN7HBJ7-F1
#
_cell.length_a   1.000
_cell.length_b   1.000
_cell.length_c   1.000
_cell.angle_alpha   90.00
_cell.angle_beta   90.00
_cell.angle_gamma   90.00
#
_symmetry.space_group_name_H-M   'P 1'
#
loop_
_entity.id
_entity.type
_entity.pdbx_description
1 polymer ?
#
loop_
_entity_poly.entity_id
_entity_poly.type
_entity_poly.pdbx_seq_one_letter_code
_entity_poly.pdbx_strand_id
1 'polypeptide(L)'
;MSGAELIGIFSGIVSIAQASIKIYQAVDDASGLPRSFHDVVARLPIVQSTLEAAAAGIAEEEEAGDSLASARLRAALSKVLESCRDKAAALNKVLQAIMPTAGAKRMERYLKALKTIPNADKVENLMDGILRDLQVLTVNQTVNAPM
;
A
#
# COMPACT_ATOMS: atom_id res chain seq x y z
N MET A 1 7.00 -20.20 -6.61
CA MET A 1 7.59 -19.07 -5.88
C MET A 1 7.88 -19.51 -4.47
N SER A 2 9.05 -19.13 -3.94
CA SER A 2 9.48 -19.40 -2.56
C SER A 2 8.89 -18.40 -1.57
N GLY A 3 8.91 -18.73 -0.27
CA GLY A 3 8.54 -17.77 0.78
C GLY A 3 9.40 -16.51 0.76
N ALA A 4 10.71 -16.64 0.50
CA ALA A 4 11.62 -15.51 0.37
C ALA A 4 11.22 -14.53 -0.76
N GLU A 5 10.77 -15.03 -1.92
CA GLU A 5 10.28 -14.18 -3.00
C GLU A 5 9.03 -13.40 -2.59
N LEU A 6 8.09 -14.04 -1.87
CA LEU A 6 6.88 -13.39 -1.36
C LEU A 6 7.22 -12.30 -0.34
N ILE A 7 8.12 -12.58 0.61
CA ILE A 7 8.64 -11.61 1.61
C ILE A 7 9.26 -10.39 0.92
N GLY A 8 9.97 -10.61 -0.19
CA GLY A 8 10.51 -9.53 -1.02
C GLY A 8 9.40 -8.62 -1.59
N ILE A 9 8.29 -9.19 -2.05
CA ILE A 9 7.15 -8.41 -2.55
C ILE A 9 6.48 -7.63 -1.41
N PHE A 10 6.23 -8.25 -0.26
CA PHE A 10 5.69 -7.58 0.94
C PHE A 10 6.52 -6.34 1.31
N SER A 11 7.83 -6.52 1.46
CA SER A 11 8.78 -5.44 1.76
C SER A 11 8.73 -4.31 0.73
N GLY A 12 8.58 -4.66 -0.54
CA GLY A 12 8.41 -3.69 -1.63
C GLY A 12 7.13 -2.85 -1.48
N ILE A 13 6.01 -3.47 -1.15
CA ILE A 13 4.74 -2.75 -0.93
C ILE A 13 4.83 -1.84 0.29
N VAL A 14 5.40 -2.33 1.40
CA VAL A 14 5.65 -1.53 2.63
C VAL A 14 6.47 -0.29 2.31
N SER A 15 7.56 -0.45 1.55
CA SER A 15 8.43 0.66 1.14
C SER A 15 7.67 1.72 0.32
N ILE A 16 6.80 1.31 -0.60
CA ILE A 16 5.96 2.22 -1.39
C ILE A 16 4.95 2.95 -0.49
N ALA A 17 4.33 2.26 0.46
CA ALA A 17 3.42 2.87 1.42
C ALA A 17 4.15 3.90 2.29
N GLN A 18 5.38 3.59 2.75
CA GLN A 18 6.19 4.53 3.55
C GLN A 18 6.55 5.78 2.75
N ALA A 19 6.96 5.62 1.49
CA ALA A 19 7.23 6.74 0.59
C ALA A 19 5.98 7.61 0.39
N SER A 20 4.82 6.98 0.23
CA SER A 20 3.53 7.66 0.05
C SER A 20 3.14 8.53 1.25
N ILE A 21 3.32 8.01 2.48
CA ILE A 21 3.09 8.76 3.71
C ILE A 21 4.03 9.98 3.79
N LYS A 22 5.33 9.79 3.52
CA LYS A 22 6.32 10.87 3.56
C LYS A 22 6.01 11.98 2.55
N ILE A 23 5.58 11.60 1.35
CA ILE A 23 5.14 12.54 0.32
C ILE A 23 3.95 13.36 0.82
N TYR A 24 2.92 12.71 1.36
CA TYR A 24 1.74 13.42 1.86
C TYR A 24 2.09 14.39 2.99
N GLN A 25 2.90 13.96 3.97
CA GLN A 25 3.34 14.79 5.08
C GLN A 25 4.09 16.05 4.62
N ALA A 26 4.87 15.97 3.54
CA ALA A 26 5.55 17.13 2.97
C ALA A 26 4.61 18.13 2.29
N VAL A 27 3.37 17.75 1.97
CA VAL A 27 2.40 18.54 1.20
C VAL A 27 1.25 19.06 2.08
N ASP A 28 0.82 18.30 3.09
CA ASP A 28 -0.35 18.62 3.93
C ASP A 28 -0.17 19.94 4.70
N ASP A 29 1.04 20.21 5.19
CA ASP A 29 1.38 21.48 5.85
C ASP A 29 1.17 22.73 4.95
N ALA A 30 0.96 22.56 3.64
CA ALA A 30 1.04 23.64 2.67
C ALA A 30 -0.15 23.82 1.69
N SER A 31 -1.12 22.90 1.61
CA SER A 31 -1.92 22.75 0.38
C SER A 31 -3.46 22.60 0.49
N GLY A 32 -4.05 22.18 1.62
CA GLY A 32 -5.51 22.07 1.75
C GLY A 32 -6.15 21.03 0.81
N LEU A 33 -5.57 19.83 0.77
CA LEU A 33 -6.00 18.74 -0.11
C LEU A 33 -7.42 18.23 0.18
N PRO A 34 -8.07 17.59 -0.80
CA PRO A 34 -9.35 16.91 -0.56
C PRO A 34 -9.24 15.86 0.55
N ARG A 35 -10.33 15.69 1.32
CA ARG A 35 -10.41 14.76 2.47
C ARG A 35 -10.04 13.31 2.10
N SER A 36 -10.31 12.89 0.87
CA SER A 36 -9.95 11.58 0.34
C SER A 36 -8.45 11.28 0.47
N PHE A 37 -7.58 12.27 0.26
CA PHE A 37 -6.13 12.10 0.42
C PHE A 37 -5.75 11.84 1.88
N HIS A 38 -6.37 12.58 2.81
CA HIS A 38 -6.16 12.39 4.24
C HIS A 38 -6.63 10.98 4.67
N ASP A 39 -7.83 10.58 4.27
CA ASP A 39 -8.41 9.29 4.64
C ASP A 39 -7.59 8.11 4.09
N VAL A 40 -7.08 8.24 2.86
CA VAL A 40 -6.17 7.26 2.24
C VAL A 40 -4.86 7.17 3.03
N VAL A 41 -4.22 8.29 3.36
CA VAL A 41 -2.93 8.28 4.04
C VAL A 41 -3.04 7.78 5.47
N ALA A 42 -4.15 8.07 6.16
CA ALA A 42 -4.44 7.53 7.49
C ALA A 42 -4.54 6.00 7.52
N ARG A 43 -4.87 5.35 6.39
CA ARG A 43 -4.97 3.88 6.29
C ARG A 43 -3.62 3.21 5.96
N LEU A 44 -2.67 3.93 5.36
CA LEU A 44 -1.38 3.36 4.93
C LEU A 44 -0.56 2.72 6.07
N PRO A 45 -0.52 3.26 7.31
CA PRO A 45 0.14 2.58 8.43
C PRO A 45 -0.47 1.21 8.75
N ILE A 46 -1.79 1.07 8.64
CA ILE A 46 -2.48 -0.21 8.88
C ILE A 46 -2.14 -1.21 7.77
N VAL A 47 -2.08 -0.73 6.52
CA VAL A 47 -1.62 -1.53 5.37
C VAL A 47 -0.21 -2.07 5.61
N GLN A 48 0.72 -1.24 6.08
CA GLN A 48 2.09 -1.64 6.41
C GLN A 48 2.12 -2.72 7.48
N SER A 49 1.47 -2.48 8.61
CA SER A 49 1.43 -3.42 9.73
C SER A 49 0.84 -4.78 9.32
N THR A 50 -0.20 -4.79 8.48
CA THR A 50 -0.81 -6.01 7.96
C THR A 50 0.16 -6.80 7.06
N LEU A 51 0.87 -6.10 6.16
CA LEU A 51 1.85 -6.71 5.25
C LEU A 51 3.07 -7.24 6.01
N GLU A 52 3.53 -6.53 7.04
CA GLU A 52 4.64 -6.94 7.90
C GLU A 52 4.29 -8.20 8.71
N ALA A 53 3.11 -8.22 9.34
CA ALA A 53 2.62 -9.42 10.03
C ALA A 53 2.48 -10.61 9.07
N ALA A 54 1.98 -10.35 7.87
CA ALA A 54 1.85 -11.38 6.84
C ALA A 54 3.20 -11.95 6.38
N ALA A 55 4.20 -11.08 6.21
CA ALA A 55 5.55 -11.49 5.85
C ALA A 55 6.21 -12.30 6.98
N ALA A 56 6.00 -11.94 8.24
CA ALA A 56 6.51 -12.66 9.40
C ALA A 56 5.95 -14.09 9.46
N GLY A 57 4.64 -14.28 9.24
CA GLY A 57 4.04 -15.62 9.20
C GLY A 57 4.65 -16.51 8.10
N ILE A 58 4.92 -15.96 6.91
CA ILE A 58 5.59 -16.71 5.84
C ILE A 58 7.05 -17.07 6.20
N ALA A 59 7.75 -16.18 6.91
CA ALA A 59 9.11 -16.46 7.38
C ALA A 59 9.13 -17.59 8.42
N GLU A 60 8.20 -17.56 9.38
CA GLU A 60 8.05 -18.59 10.40
C GLU A 60 7.70 -19.97 9.77
N GLU A 61 6.81 -20.01 8.77
CA GLU A 61 6.49 -21.24 8.03
C GLU A 61 7.72 -21.83 7.31
N GLU A 62 8.54 -20.99 6.68
CA GLU A 62 9.77 -21.43 6.00
C GLU A 62 10.82 -21.96 6.99
N GLU A 63 10.97 -21.31 8.16
CA GLU A 63 11.88 -21.76 9.22
C GLU A 63 11.45 -23.07 9.88
N ALA A 64 10.14 -23.28 10.07
CA ALA A 64 9.60 -24.50 10.64
C ALA A 64 9.73 -25.72 9.69
N GLY A 65 10.01 -25.49 8.41
CA GLY A 65 10.03 -26.54 7.39
C GLY A 65 8.65 -27.13 7.06
N ASP A 66 7.60 -26.59 7.69
CA ASP A 66 6.21 -27.01 7.53
C ASP A 66 5.53 -26.10 6.52
N SER A 67 5.84 -26.32 5.23
CA SER A 67 5.21 -25.59 4.13
C SER A 67 3.77 -26.08 3.92
N LEU A 68 2.86 -25.71 4.82
CA LEU A 68 1.42 -26.00 4.70
C LEU A 68 0.81 -25.42 3.40
N ALA A 69 1.38 -24.33 2.87
CA ALA A 69 0.94 -23.72 1.63
C ALA A 69 1.43 -24.48 0.38
N SER A 70 0.51 -25.09 -0.36
CA SER A 70 0.82 -25.69 -1.67
C SER A 70 1.47 -24.68 -2.65
N ALA A 71 2.29 -25.17 -3.58
CA ALA A 71 2.88 -24.33 -4.63
C ALA A 71 1.83 -23.52 -5.42
N ARG A 72 0.62 -24.08 -5.58
CA ARG A 72 -0.53 -23.40 -6.21
C ARG A 72 -1.00 -22.20 -5.37
N LEU A 73 -1.08 -22.35 -4.05
CA LEU A 73 -1.49 -21.27 -3.15
C LEU A 73 -0.46 -20.14 -3.16
N ARG A 74 0.84 -20.48 -3.10
CA ARG A 74 1.93 -19.48 -3.19
C ARG A 74 1.91 -18.71 -4.52
N ALA A 75 1.61 -19.38 -5.63
CA ALA A 75 1.47 -18.72 -6.92
C ALA A 75 0.24 -17.79 -6.98
N ALA A 76 -0.89 -18.18 -6.39
CA ALA A 76 -2.08 -17.33 -6.30
C ALA A 76 -1.83 -16.11 -5.40
N LEU A 77 -1.18 -16.34 -4.25
CA LEU A 77 -0.77 -15.30 -3.32
C LEU A 77 0.14 -14.26 -3.97
N SER A 78 1.15 -14.71 -4.73
CA SER A 78 2.02 -13.79 -5.47
C SER A 78 1.23 -12.86 -6.39
N LYS A 79 0.27 -13.39 -7.16
CA LYS A 79 -0.56 -12.55 -8.06
C LYS A 79 -1.36 -11.48 -7.31
N VAL A 80 -1.88 -11.82 -6.12
CA VAL A 80 -2.57 -10.84 -5.26
C VAL A 80 -1.59 -9.77 -4.77
N LEU A 81 -0.38 -10.17 -4.35
CA LEU A 81 0.64 -9.23 -3.90
C LEU A 81 1.16 -8.32 -5.02
N GLU A 82 1.37 -8.85 -6.23
CA GLU A 82 1.73 -8.05 -7.41
C GLU A 82 0.63 -7.02 -7.75
N SER A 83 -0.62 -7.46 -7.76
CA SER A 83 -1.80 -6.59 -7.94
C SER A 83 -1.85 -5.48 -6.87
N CYS A 84 -1.56 -5.81 -5.62
CA CYS A 84 -1.50 -4.86 -4.51
C CYS A 84 -0.34 -3.86 -4.69
N ARG A 85 0.83 -4.36 -5.09
CA ARG A 85 2.02 -3.54 -5.39
C ARG A 85 1.77 -2.55 -6.51
N ASP A 86 1.13 -2.98 -7.59
CA ASP A 86 0.80 -2.10 -8.71
C ASP A 86 -0.16 -0.98 -8.29
N LYS A 87 -1.17 -1.29 -7.48
CA LYS A 87 -2.09 -0.29 -6.93
C LYS A 87 -1.38 0.67 -5.95
N ALA A 88 -0.51 0.16 -5.08
CA ALA A 88 0.31 0.98 -4.19
C ALA A 88 1.24 1.91 -4.97
N ALA A 89 1.87 1.42 -6.04
CA ALA A 89 2.73 2.22 -6.92
C ALA A 89 1.94 3.30 -7.66
N ALA A 90 0.74 2.97 -8.16
CA ALA A 90 -0.16 3.92 -8.79
C ALA A 90 -0.62 5.00 -7.79
N LEU A 91 -0.91 4.62 -6.55
CA LEU A 91 -1.26 5.57 -5.49
C LEU A 91 -0.10 6.51 -5.19
N ASN A 92 1.11 5.95 -5.02
CA ASN A 92 2.32 6.74 -4.80
C ASN A 92 2.53 7.76 -5.93
N LYS A 93 2.35 7.35 -7.19
CA LYS A 93 2.46 8.25 -8.35
C LYS A 93 1.46 9.40 -8.31
N VAL A 94 0.21 9.15 -7.87
CA VAL A 94 -0.78 10.21 -7.68
C VAL A 94 -0.34 11.18 -6.58
N LEU A 95 0.19 10.66 -5.47
CA LEU A 95 0.75 11.49 -4.38
C LEU A 95 1.99 12.28 -4.81
N GLN A 96 2.87 11.72 -5.63
CA GLN A 96 4.00 12.46 -6.18
C GLN A 96 3.54 13.64 -7.05
N ALA A 97 2.45 13.46 -7.80
CA ALA A 97 1.93 14.51 -8.66
C ALA A 97 1.44 15.75 -7.88
N ILE A 98 1.09 15.60 -6.60
CA ILE A 98 0.61 16.71 -5.75
C ILE A 98 1.75 17.51 -5.08
N MET A 99 2.99 16.99 -5.08
CA MET A 99 4.15 17.68 -4.51
C MET A 99 4.35 19.08 -5.11
N PRO A 100 4.38 20.16 -4.31
CA PRO A 100 4.71 21.49 -4.81
C PRO A 100 6.10 21.50 -5.46
N THR A 101 6.27 22.30 -6.51
CA THR A 101 7.61 22.63 -7.02
C THR A 101 8.36 23.41 -5.93
N ALA A 102 9.65 23.14 -5.74
CA ALA A 102 10.46 23.87 -4.77
C ALA A 102 10.37 25.39 -5.03
N GLY A 103 10.05 26.17 -3.99
CA GLY A 103 9.88 27.62 -4.09
C GLY A 103 8.54 28.10 -4.67
N ALA A 104 7.58 27.21 -4.94
CA ALA A 104 6.27 27.58 -5.49
C ALA A 104 5.52 28.57 -4.57
N LYS A 105 4.88 29.59 -5.16
CA LYS A 105 4.11 30.59 -4.42
C LYS A 105 2.85 29.96 -3.82
N ARG A 106 2.30 30.55 -2.73
CA ARG A 106 1.09 30.04 -2.05
C ARG A 106 -0.11 29.87 -3.00
N MET A 107 -0.27 30.79 -3.96
CA MET A 107 -1.33 30.71 -4.97
C MET A 107 -1.15 29.54 -5.94
N GLU A 108 0.08 29.23 -6.34
CA GLU A 108 0.38 28.07 -7.20
C GLU A 108 0.10 26.76 -6.47
N ARG A 109 0.39 26.69 -5.17
CA ARG A 109 0.04 25.54 -4.33
C ARG A 109 -1.47 25.32 -4.26
N TYR A 110 -2.23 26.40 -4.09
CA TYR A 110 -3.70 26.35 -4.09
C TYR A 110 -4.27 25.90 -5.44
N LEU A 111 -3.79 26.46 -6.56
CA LEU A 111 -4.19 26.03 -7.91
C LEU A 111 -3.85 24.56 -8.17
N LYS A 112 -2.72 24.08 -7.64
CA LYS A 112 -2.32 22.68 -7.77
C LYS A 112 -3.25 21.77 -6.97
N ALA A 113 -3.62 22.15 -5.74
CA ALA A 113 -4.61 21.43 -4.94
C ALA A 113 -5.96 21.29 -5.66
N LEU A 114 -6.45 22.36 -6.31
CA LEU A 114 -7.67 22.28 -7.12
C LEU A 114 -7.55 21.31 -8.31
N LYS A 115 -6.37 21.21 -8.93
CA LYS A 115 -6.13 20.22 -10.01
C LYS A 115 -6.10 18.77 -9.51
N THR A 116 -6.06 18.54 -8.19
CA THR A 116 -6.10 17.19 -7.61
C THR A 116 -7.51 16.65 -7.42
N ILE A 117 -8.55 17.48 -7.54
CA ILE A 117 -9.95 17.07 -7.34
C ILE A 117 -10.33 15.88 -8.25
N PRO A 118 -10.00 15.84 -9.55
CA PRO A 118 -10.28 14.67 -10.39
C PRO A 118 -9.55 13.39 -9.95
N ASN A 119 -8.50 13.52 -9.12
CA ASN A 119 -7.77 12.38 -8.58
C ASN A 119 -8.35 11.88 -7.24
N ALA A 120 -9.31 12.58 -6.63
CA ALA A 120 -9.91 12.18 -5.35
C ALA A 120 -10.54 10.77 -5.46
N ASP A 121 -11.40 10.57 -6.45
CA ASP A 121 -12.02 9.26 -6.71
C ASP A 121 -10.95 8.21 -7.05
N LYS A 122 -9.87 8.62 -7.73
CA LYS A 122 -8.79 7.71 -8.11
C LYS A 122 -8.01 7.22 -6.88
N VAL A 123 -7.68 8.10 -5.93
CA VAL A 123 -6.94 7.69 -4.71
C VAL A 123 -7.78 6.78 -3.83
N GLU A 124 -9.09 7.05 -3.70
CA GLU A 124 -10.01 6.18 -2.97
C GLU A 124 -10.12 4.80 -3.62
N ASN A 125 -10.37 4.74 -4.94
CA ASN A 125 -10.47 3.48 -5.66
C ASN A 125 -9.18 2.64 -5.57
N LEU A 126 -8.01 3.29 -5.61
CA LEU A 126 -6.72 2.60 -5.45
C LEU A 126 -6.57 2.04 -4.04
N MET A 127 -6.91 2.82 -3.01
CA MET A 127 -6.87 2.37 -1.61
C MET A 127 -7.85 1.23 -1.35
N ASP A 128 -9.08 1.34 -1.83
CA ASP A 128 -10.08 0.27 -1.69
C ASP A 128 -9.63 -1.01 -2.39
N GLY A 129 -8.98 -0.89 -3.54
CA GLY A 129 -8.36 -2.03 -4.23
C GLY A 129 -7.24 -2.67 -3.41
N ILE A 130 -6.37 -1.88 -2.78
CA ILE A 130 -5.32 -2.38 -1.87
C ILE A 130 -5.95 -3.12 -0.70
N LEU A 131 -6.96 -2.54 -0.05
CA LEU A 131 -7.63 -3.15 1.10
C LEU A 131 -8.33 -4.47 0.72
N ARG A 132 -8.94 -4.55 -0.47
CA ARG A 132 -9.52 -5.80 -0.98
C ARG A 132 -8.46 -6.87 -1.20
N ASP A 133 -7.30 -6.53 -1.75
CA ASP A 133 -6.20 -7.48 -1.91
C ASP A 133 -5.70 -7.96 -0.53
N LEU A 134 -5.55 -7.05 0.44
CA LEU A 134 -5.16 -7.41 1.81
C LEU A 134 -6.18 -8.28 2.53
N GLN A 135 -7.48 -8.06 2.32
CA GLN A 135 -8.53 -8.91 2.89
C GLN A 135 -8.40 -10.36 2.41
N VAL A 136 -8.02 -10.59 1.16
CA VAL A 136 -7.74 -11.93 0.65
C VAL A 136 -6.56 -12.57 1.38
N LEU A 137 -5.54 -11.77 1.75
CA LEU A 137 -4.38 -12.24 2.53
C LEU A 137 -4.78 -12.63 3.96
N THR A 138 -5.50 -11.77 4.67
CA THR A 138 -5.84 -11.98 6.08
C THR A 138 -6.85 -13.11 6.27
N VAL A 139 -7.82 -13.27 5.36
CA VAL A 139 -8.74 -14.43 5.37
C VAL A 139 -7.96 -15.73 5.18
N ASN A 140 -6.96 -15.76 4.29
CA ASN A 140 -6.11 -16.92 4.11
C ASN A 140 -5.32 -17.25 5.39
N GLN A 141 -4.76 -16.25 6.06
CA GLN A 141 -3.97 -16.46 7.28
C GLN A 141 -4.80 -16.85 8.50
N THR A 142 -5.96 -16.21 8.71
CA THR A 142 -6.85 -16.49 9.85
C THR A 142 -7.51 -17.86 9.77
N VAL A 143 -7.78 -18.37 8.57
CA VAL A 143 -8.30 -19.74 8.38
C VAL A 143 -7.20 -20.80 8.60
N ASN A 144 -5.93 -20.44 8.45
CA ASN A 144 -4.80 -21.36 8.57
C ASN A 144 -4.01 -21.23 9.89
N ALA A 145 -4.39 -20.31 10.78
CA ALA A 145 -3.80 -20.21 12.10
C ALA A 145 -4.22 -21.41 12.97
N PRO A 146 -3.28 -22.09 13.68
CA PRO A 146 -3.64 -23.15 14.60
C PRO A 146 -4.52 -22.59 15.73
N MET A 147 -5.68 -23.22 15.97
CA MET A 147 -6.53 -22.94 17.14
C MET A 147 -5.92 -23.49 18.42
#